data_AF-A0A355BUR1-F1
#
_entry.id   AF-A0A355BUR1-F1
#
_cell.length_a   1.000
_cell.length_b   1.000
_cell.length_c   1.000
_cell.angle_alpha   90.00
_cell.angle_beta   90.00
_cell.angle_gamma   90.00
#
_symmetry.space_group_name_H-M   'P 1'
#
loop_
_entity.id
_entity.type
_entity.pdbx_description
1 polymer ?
#
loop_
_entity_poly.entity_id
_entity_poly.type
_entity_poly.pdbx_seq_one_letter_code
_entity_poly.pdbx_strand_id
1 'polypeptide(L)' 'MKGWEKKNSPGVVFDLLKVEGRKAFFDGMTYELTGADDLVIYLADTGPNGNVHEEIFHMSRTNGQ' A
#
# COMPACT_ATOMS: atom_id res chain seq x y z
N MET A 1 -0.96 -24.39 -3.51
CA MET A 1 -0.72 -22.96 -3.76
C MET A 1 0.34 -22.81 -4.83
N LYS A 2 0.00 -22.28 -6.01
CA LYS A 2 0.98 -22.02 -7.07
C LYS A 2 1.78 -20.80 -6.66
N GLY A 3 3.07 -20.99 -6.39
CA GLY A 3 3.99 -19.93 -5.99
C GLY A 3 3.97 -18.77 -6.98
N TRP A 4 3.51 -17.62 -6.51
CA TRP A 4 3.71 -16.31 -7.15
C TRP A 4 5.14 -15.79 -6.97
N GLU A 5 6.00 -16.57 -6.31
CA GLU A 5 7.42 -16.32 -6.16
C GLU A 5 8.18 -16.63 -7.46
N LYS A 6 7.94 -15.84 -8.51
CA LYS A 6 8.92 -15.54 -9.55
C LYS A 6 8.33 -14.54 -10.54
N LYS A 7 8.53 -13.26 -10.25
CA LYS A 7 8.73 -12.26 -11.31
C LYS A 7 10.03 -11.54 -10.97
N ASN A 8 11.07 -11.82 -11.76
CA ASN A 8 12.35 -11.11 -11.78
C ASN A 8 12.16 -9.66 -12.31
N SER A 9 11.09 -8.97 -11.91
CA SER A 9 11.01 -7.54 -12.08
C SER A 9 11.77 -6.95 -10.88
N PRO A 10 12.76 -6.06 -11.09
CA PRO A 10 13.18 -5.19 -10.00
C PRO A 10 11.90 -4.56 -9.45
N GLY A 11 11.65 -4.74 -8.15
CA GLY A 11 10.46 -4.18 -7.52
C GLY A 11 10.37 -2.70 -7.87
N VAL A 12 9.16 -2.20 -8.07
CA VAL A 12 8.97 -0.75 -8.18
C VAL A 12 9.40 -0.15 -6.85
N VAL A 13 10.43 0.68 -6.88
CA VAL A 13 10.92 1.39 -5.69
C VAL A 13 10.10 2.66 -5.55
N PHE A 14 9.42 2.79 -4.42
CA PHE A 14 8.77 4.03 -4.01
C PHE A 14 9.63 4.69 -2.94
N ASP A 15 9.84 6.00 -3.06
CA ASP A 15 10.60 6.76 -2.06
C ASP A 15 9.82 6.83 -0.75
N LEU A 16 10.40 6.23 0.31
CA LEU A 16 9.87 6.31 1.65
C LEU A 16 10.15 7.69 2.23
N LEU A 17 9.10 8.51 2.34
CA LEU A 17 9.20 9.89 2.82
C LEU A 17 9.36 9.95 4.34
N LYS A 18 8.59 9.13 5.06
CA LYS A 18 8.55 9.16 6.53
C LYS A 18 8.02 7.84 7.09
N VAL A 19 8.45 7.49 8.30
CA VAL A 19 7.82 6.47 9.15
C VAL A 19 7.48 7.10 10.49
N GLU A 20 6.26 6.91 10.96
CA GLU A 20 5.79 7.41 12.25
C GLU A 20 4.87 6.39 12.92
N GLY A 21 5.38 5.76 13.99
CA GLY A 21 4.65 4.72 14.71
C GLY A 21 4.25 3.58 13.78
N ARG A 22 2.95 3.48 13.49
CA ARG A 22 2.35 2.44 12.64
C ARG A 22 2.07 2.89 11.21
N LYS A 23 2.56 4.07 10.81
CA LYS A 23 2.36 4.65 9.48
C LYS A 23 3.66 4.75 8.70
N ALA A 24 3.62 4.40 7.41
CA ALA A 24 4.68 4.63 6.44
C ALA A 24 4.14 5.48 5.28
N PHE A 25 4.83 6.56 4.98
CA PHE A 25 4.40 7.58 4.02
C PHE A 25 5.28 7.53 2.78
N PHE A 26 4.64 7.57 1.62
CA PHE A 26 5.23 7.62 0.29
C PHE A 26 4.57 8.78 -0.48
N ASP A 27 5.16 9.20 -1.59
CA ASP A 27 4.50 10.16 -2.48
C ASP A 27 3.24 9.53 -3.09
N GLY A 28 2.08 10.11 -2.80
CA GLY A 28 0.78 9.61 -3.23
C GLY A 28 0.25 8.36 -2.49
N MET A 29 0.92 7.86 -1.45
CA MET A 29 0.45 6.65 -0.74
C MET A 29 0.83 6.62 0.74
N THR A 30 -0.06 6.10 1.59
CA THR A 30 0.23 5.83 3.01
C THR A 30 -0.21 4.43 3.40
N TYR A 31 0.65 3.71 4.11
CA TYR A 31 0.32 2.44 4.76
C TYR A 31 0.15 2.68 6.26
N GLU A 32 -0.92 2.13 6.83
CA GLU A 32 -1.20 2.21 8.26
C GLU A 32 -1.58 0.85 8.84
N LEU A 33 -0.77 0.34 9.77
CA LEU A 33 -1.14 -0.84 10.55
C LEU A 33 -2.17 -0.44 11.61
N THR A 34 -3.43 -0.83 11.41
CA THR A 34 -4.53 -0.58 12.36
C THR A 34 -4.66 -1.69 13.39
N GLY A 35 -4.08 -2.86 13.14
CA GLY A 35 -4.06 -4.02 14.02
C GLY A 35 -2.79 -4.86 13.87
N ALA A 36 -2.73 -5.99 14.57
CA ALA A 36 -1.63 -6.96 14.37
C ALA A 36 -1.70 -7.64 12.99
N ASP A 37 -2.91 -7.75 12.45
CA ASP A 37 -3.22 -8.42 11.18
C ASP A 37 -4.11 -7.55 10.27
N ASP A 38 -4.22 -6.24 10.56
CA ASP A 38 -5.05 -5.28 9.82
C ASP A 38 -4.20 -4.13 9.30
N LEU A 39 -4.45 -3.77 8.04
CA LEU A 39 -3.75 -2.74 7.27
C LEU A 39 -4.77 -1.86 6.53
N VAL A 40 -4.54 -0.56 6.56
CA VAL A 40 -5.23 0.40 5.69
C VAL A 40 -4.22 1.02 4.74
N ILE A 41 -4.58 1.09 3.46
CA ILE A 41 -3.79 1.77 2.42
C ILE A 41 -4.60 2.96 1.93
N TYR A 42 -4.02 4.15 2.03
CA TYR A 42 -4.54 5.37 1.44
C TYR A 42 -3.76 5.63 0.17
N LEU A 43 -4.46 5.72 -0.97
CA LEU A 43 -3.85 5.97 -2.28
C LEU A 43 -4.44 7.24 -2.89
N ALA A 44 -3.57 8.19 -3.24
CA ALA A 44 -3.92 9.35 -4.02
C ALA A 44 -3.52 9.10 -5.48
N ASP A 45 -4.50 8.89 -6.36
CA ASP A 45 -4.31 8.77 -7.79
C ASP A 45 -4.57 10.11 -8.47
N THR A 46 -3.58 10.61 -9.21
CA THR A 46 -3.74 11.87 -9.95
C THR A 46 -4.17 11.56 -11.37
N GLY A 47 -5.43 11.87 -11.66
CA GLY A 47 -5.99 11.69 -13.00
C GLY A 47 -5.33 12.63 -14.04
N PRO A 48 -5.56 12.39 -15.34
CA PRO A 48 -4.91 13.12 -16.44
C PRO A 48 -5.12 14.64 -16.42
N ASN A 49 -6.15 15.11 -15.72
CA ASN A 49 -6.52 16.52 -15.62
C ASN A 49 -5.96 17.21 -14.36
N GLY A 50 -5.09 16.52 -13.59
CA GLY A 50 -4.56 17.02 -12.32
C GLY A 50 -5.53 16.90 -11.13
N ASN A 51 -6.70 16.28 -11.32
CA ASN A 51 -7.61 15.97 -10.23
C ASN A 51 -7.05 14.81 -9.41
N VAL A 52 -6.96 14.99 -8.10
CA VAL A 52 -6.56 13.94 -7.17
C VAL A 52 -7.80 13.18 -6.72
N HIS A 53 -7.79 11.86 -6.93
CA HIS A 53 -8.77 10.92 -6.39
C HIS A 53 -8.13 10.16 -5.23
N GLU A 54 -8.81 10.11 -4.09
CA GLU A 54 -8.35 9.33 -2.94
C GLU A 54 -9.14 8.03 -2.84
N GLU A 55 -8.43 6.90 -2.77
CA GLU A 55 -8.99 5.57 -2.60
C GLU A 55 -8.45 4.95 -1.30
N ILE A 56 -9.32 4.27 -0.55
CA ILE A 56 -8.98 3.66 0.74
C ILE A 56 -9.24 2.16 0.68
N PHE A 57 -8.18 1.39 0.89
CA PHE A 57 -8.24 -0.07 0.93
C PHE A 57 -8.11 -0.57 2.36
N HIS A 58 -9.15 -1.24 2.85
CA HIS A 58 -9.10 -1.97 4.11
C HIS A 58 -8.72 -3.42 3.84
N MET A 59 -7.62 -3.86 4.45
CA MET A 59 -7.10 -5.21 4.34
C MET A 59 -7.04 -5.84 5.72
N SER A 60 -7.55 -7.05 5.83
CA SER A 60 -7.35 -7.92 6.98
C SER A 60 -6.74 -9.22 6.50
N ARG A 61 -5.85 -9.81 7.30
CA ARG A 61 -5.25 -11.10 6.99
C ARG A 61 -6.33 -12.15 6.76
N THR A 62 -6.28 -12.81 5.61
CA THR A 62 -7.11 -13.99 5.38
C THR A 62 -6.46 -15.19 6.09
N ASN A 63 -7.23 -15.86 6.96
CA ASN A 63 -6.86 -17.18 7.45
C ASN A 63 -6.97 -18.13 6.25
N GLY A 64 -5.86 -18.37 5.56
CA GLY A 64 -5.84 -19.13 4.31
C GLY A 64 -6.70 -20.41 4.37
N GLN A 65 -7.74 -20.46 3.54
CA GLN A 65 -8.42 -21.69 3.13
C GLN A 65 -7.95 -22.09 1.73
#